data_AF-A0A9W4SVN1-F1
#
_entry.id   AF-A0A9W4SVN1-F1
#
_cell.length_a   1.000
_cell.length_b   1.000
_cell.length_c   1.000
_cell.angle_alpha   90.00
_cell.angle_beta   90.00
_cell.angle_gamma   90.00
#
_symmetry.space_group_name_H-M   'P 1'
#
loop_
_entity.id
_entity.type
_entity.pdbx_description
1 polymer ?
#
loop_
_entity_poly.entity_id
_entity_poly.type
_entity_poly.pdbx_seq_one_letter_code
_entity_poly.pdbx_strand_id
1 'polypeptide(L)'
;MPGWEDSSWGYHGHDGLMVFNSEGKPFGPKFMTSDTIDTIGCCLNFRNNTVFYTRNGVNLGVAFRDLKKALYPYVGMMSTGGSVGANFGYRKFKYTVERSIATLSGKLTGITLLIDHFGTHLDLQEKVINL
;
A
#
# COMPACT_ATOMS: atom_id res chain seq x y z
N MET A 1 -9.91 -1.45 -11.99
CA MET A 1 -9.46 -1.06 -10.61
C MET A 1 -9.17 -2.34 -9.83
N PRO A 2 -8.23 -2.36 -8.86
CA PRO A 2 -7.95 -3.58 -8.10
C PRO A 2 -9.20 -4.03 -7.33
N GLY A 3 -9.45 -5.34 -7.27
CA GLY A 3 -10.66 -5.90 -6.66
C GLY A 3 -11.80 -6.26 -7.62
N TRP A 4 -11.83 -5.70 -8.84
CA TRP A 4 -12.92 -5.93 -9.79
C TRP A 4 -12.76 -7.25 -10.55
N GLU A 5 -11.54 -7.56 -11.01
CA GLU A 5 -11.23 -8.84 -11.67
C GLU A 5 -11.03 -9.98 -10.67
N ASP A 6 -11.28 -11.21 -11.12
CA ASP A 6 -10.98 -12.43 -10.38
C ASP A 6 -9.51 -12.46 -9.93
N SER A 7 -9.27 -12.88 -8.67
CA SER A 7 -7.92 -12.88 -8.07
C SER A 7 -7.24 -11.50 -8.03
N SER A 8 -8.03 -10.42 -8.01
CA SER A 8 -7.57 -9.06 -7.69
C SER A 8 -8.17 -8.60 -6.38
N TRP A 9 -7.41 -7.89 -5.55
CA TRP A 9 -7.83 -7.38 -4.24
C TRP A 9 -7.47 -5.91 -4.11
N GLY A 10 -8.38 -5.05 -3.64
CA GLY A 10 -8.12 -3.61 -3.53
C GLY A 10 -8.81 -2.93 -2.34
N TYR A 11 -8.21 -1.85 -1.85
CA TYR A 11 -8.83 -0.91 -0.92
C TYR A 11 -9.01 0.43 -1.63
N HIS A 12 -10.24 0.95 -1.68
CA HIS A 12 -10.63 2.07 -2.53
C HIS A 12 -10.78 3.36 -1.71
N GLY A 13 -10.20 4.46 -2.23
CA GLY A 13 -10.10 5.72 -1.48
C GLY A 13 -11.42 6.49 -1.35
N HIS A 14 -12.15 6.60 -2.46
CA HIS A 14 -13.34 7.45 -2.56
C HIS A 14 -14.54 7.02 -1.69
N ASP A 15 -14.60 5.75 -1.33
CA ASP A 15 -15.72 5.06 -0.69
C ASP A 15 -15.31 4.35 0.61
N GLY A 16 -14.04 3.94 0.75
CA GLY A 16 -13.54 3.21 1.92
C GLY A 16 -13.83 1.69 1.85
N LEU A 17 -14.15 1.17 0.66
CA LEU A 17 -14.49 -0.24 0.48
C LEU A 17 -13.24 -1.11 0.28
N MET A 18 -13.25 -2.30 0.87
CA MET A 18 -12.43 -3.41 0.40
C MET A 18 -13.17 -4.11 -0.73
N VAL A 19 -12.48 -4.39 -1.83
CA VAL A 19 -13.07 -4.93 -3.07
C VAL A 19 -12.33 -6.18 -3.52
N PHE A 20 -13.09 -7.24 -3.84
CA PHE A 20 -12.61 -8.54 -4.34
C PHE A 20 -13.75 -9.22 -5.12
N ASN A 21 -13.43 -9.89 -6.24
CA ASN A 21 -14.41 -10.55 -7.12
C ASN A 21 -15.61 -9.65 -7.48
N SER A 22 -15.36 -8.39 -7.85
CA SER A 22 -16.40 -7.38 -8.11
C SER A 22 -17.34 -7.02 -6.95
N GLU A 23 -17.15 -7.57 -5.74
CA GLU A 23 -17.90 -7.18 -4.55
C GLU A 23 -17.14 -6.15 -3.71
N GLY A 24 -17.77 -5.02 -3.41
CA GLY A 24 -17.28 -4.02 -2.45
C GLY A 24 -17.94 -4.18 -1.07
N LYS A 25 -17.15 -4.14 0.01
CA LYS A 25 -17.63 -4.25 1.40
C LYS A 25 -17.03 -3.13 2.27
N PRO A 26 -17.78 -2.53 3.21
CA PRO A 26 -17.25 -1.53 4.12
C PRO A 26 -16.04 -2.07 4.89
N PHE A 27 -14.96 -1.28 4.94
CA PHE A 27 -13.72 -1.70 5.58
C PHE A 27 -13.03 -0.59 6.37
N GLY A 28 -12.77 0.57 5.73
CA GLY A 28 -11.92 1.60 6.33
C GLY A 28 -12.34 3.03 6.00
N PRO A 29 -11.69 4.02 6.62
CA PRO A 29 -12.00 5.42 6.40
C PRO A 29 -11.47 5.91 5.05
N LYS A 30 -12.35 6.54 4.26
CA LYS A 30 -12.04 7.20 2.98
C LYS A 30 -10.74 8.00 3.03
N PHE A 31 -9.94 7.89 1.98
CA PHE A 31 -8.66 8.58 1.79
C PHE A 31 -8.63 9.25 0.40
N MET A 32 -7.61 10.07 0.11
CA MET A 32 -7.58 10.95 -1.08
C MET A 32 -8.57 12.13 -1.02
N THR A 33 -8.86 12.64 0.18
CA THR A 33 -9.50 13.97 0.34
C THR A 33 -8.54 15.08 -0.08
N SER A 34 -9.06 16.14 -0.72
CA SER A 34 -8.28 17.25 -1.32
C SER A 34 -7.27 17.91 -0.37
N ASP A 35 -7.56 17.86 0.92
CA ASP A 35 -6.90 18.69 1.93
C ASP A 35 -5.74 17.96 2.65
N THR A 36 -5.48 16.68 2.31
CA THR A 36 -4.53 15.82 3.04
C THR A 36 -3.77 14.85 2.15
N ILE A 37 -2.43 14.82 2.28
CA ILE A 37 -1.59 13.77 1.70
C ILE A 37 -1.65 12.52 2.59
N ASP A 38 -2.46 11.54 2.20
CA ASP A 38 -2.60 10.27 2.91
C ASP A 38 -1.49 9.26 2.58
N THR A 39 -0.98 8.62 3.63
CA THR A 39 -0.03 7.50 3.52
C THR A 39 -0.78 6.17 3.70
N ILE A 40 -1.12 5.46 2.62
CA ILE A 40 -1.80 4.15 2.69
C ILE A 40 -0.82 2.98 2.51
N GLY A 41 -0.55 2.23 3.57
CA GLY A 41 0.21 0.98 3.46
C GLY A 41 -0.68 -0.20 3.12
N CYS A 42 -0.23 -1.06 2.20
CA CYS A 42 -0.78 -2.40 1.97
C CYS A 42 0.24 -3.42 2.50
N CYS A 43 -0.18 -4.35 3.36
CA CYS A 43 0.74 -5.23 4.09
C CYS A 43 0.31 -6.70 3.95
N LEU A 44 1.11 -7.48 3.24
CA LEU A 44 0.93 -8.93 3.06
C LEU A 44 1.65 -9.71 4.19
N ASN A 45 0.89 -10.51 4.93
CA ASN A 45 1.39 -11.41 5.96
C ASN A 45 1.47 -12.85 5.42
N PHE A 46 2.67 -13.28 5.06
CA PHE A 46 2.96 -14.64 4.55
C PHE A 46 2.77 -15.77 5.58
N ARG A 47 2.65 -15.47 6.88
CA ARG A 47 2.48 -16.50 7.91
C ARG A 47 1.07 -17.08 7.94
N ASN A 48 0.08 -16.28 7.61
CA ASN A 48 -1.35 -16.63 7.63
C ASN A 48 -2.08 -16.25 6.32
N ASN A 49 -1.35 -15.85 5.28
CA ASN A 49 -1.86 -15.49 3.96
C ASN A 49 -2.97 -14.42 4.02
N THR A 50 -2.72 -13.36 4.79
CA THR A 50 -3.66 -12.24 4.97
C THR A 50 -3.10 -10.91 4.45
N VAL A 51 -3.98 -10.01 4.04
CA VAL A 51 -3.63 -8.60 3.76
C VAL A 51 -4.40 -7.69 4.71
N PHE A 52 -3.65 -6.80 5.36
CA PHE A 52 -4.18 -5.67 6.11
C PHE A 52 -3.70 -4.36 5.48
N TYR A 53 -4.43 -3.29 5.75
CA TYR A 53 -4.05 -1.94 5.33
C TYR A 53 -3.68 -1.08 6.52
N THR A 54 -2.94 -0.01 6.25
CA THR A 54 -2.63 1.03 7.23
C THR A 54 -2.93 2.41 6.63
N ARG A 55 -3.36 3.36 7.45
CA ARG A 55 -3.47 4.77 7.07
C ARG A 55 -2.65 5.61 8.02
N ASN A 56 -1.73 6.40 7.47
CA ASN A 56 -0.84 7.29 8.22
C ASN A 56 -0.05 6.62 9.35
N GLY A 57 0.26 5.32 9.22
CA GLY A 57 0.94 4.52 10.23
C GLY A 57 0.01 3.81 11.23
N VAL A 58 -1.30 4.00 11.14
CA VAL A 58 -2.30 3.30 11.95
C VAL A 58 -2.81 2.05 11.21
N ASN A 59 -2.84 0.90 11.88
CA ASN A 59 -3.35 -0.35 11.30
C ASN A 59 -4.89 -0.34 11.25
N LEU A 60 -5.46 -0.64 10.07
CA LEU A 60 -6.91 -0.64 9.81
C LEU A 60 -7.56 -2.02 9.99
N GLY A 61 -6.77 -3.04 10.33
CA GLY A 61 -7.23 -4.42 10.42
C GLY A 61 -7.13 -5.18 9.09
N VAL A 62 -7.41 -6.49 9.16
CA VAL A 62 -7.23 -7.43 8.05
C VAL A 62 -8.44 -7.39 7.11
N ALA A 63 -8.23 -6.87 5.89
CA ALA A 63 -9.21 -6.85 4.81
C ALA A 63 -9.39 -8.24 4.17
N PHE A 64 -8.29 -8.91 3.82
CA PHE A 64 -8.33 -10.14 3.02
C PHE A 64 -7.62 -11.31 3.70
N ARG A 65 -8.12 -12.52 3.46
CA ARG A 65 -7.66 -13.79 4.05
C ARG A 65 -7.54 -14.86 2.97
N ASP A 66 -6.88 -15.96 3.31
CA ASP A 66 -6.79 -17.17 2.49
C ASP A 66 -6.25 -16.93 1.07
N LEU A 67 -5.26 -16.04 0.95
CA LEU A 67 -4.64 -15.65 -0.31
C LEU A 67 -3.75 -16.79 -0.84
N LYS A 68 -4.18 -17.50 -1.89
CA LYS A 68 -3.56 -18.76 -2.37
C LYS A 68 -2.62 -18.63 -3.57
N LYS A 69 -2.29 -17.41 -4.02
CA LYS A 69 -1.50 -17.16 -5.24
C LYS A 69 -0.32 -16.22 -4.96
N ALA A 70 0.67 -16.22 -5.85
CA ALA A 70 1.65 -15.13 -5.88
C ALA A 70 0.92 -13.81 -6.16
N LEU A 71 1.18 -12.81 -5.32
CA LEU A 71 0.54 -11.49 -5.41
C LEU A 71 1.53 -10.46 -5.90
N TYR A 72 1.06 -9.58 -6.79
CA TYR A 72 1.82 -8.46 -7.31
C TYR A 72 1.21 -7.14 -6.82
N PRO A 73 2.05 -6.13 -6.54
CA PRO A 73 1.58 -4.80 -6.20
C PRO A 73 0.81 -4.20 -7.39
N TYR A 74 -0.42 -3.74 -7.15
CA TYR A 74 -1.26 -3.08 -8.17
C TYR A 74 -1.84 -1.78 -7.60
N VAL A 75 -1.79 -0.71 -8.39
CA VAL A 75 -2.41 0.58 -8.08
C VAL A 75 -3.27 0.97 -9.27
N GLY A 76 -4.53 1.32 -9.01
CA GLY A 76 -5.43 1.88 -10.02
C GLY A 76 -5.87 3.27 -9.61
N MET A 77 -6.02 4.16 -10.59
CA MET A 77 -6.47 5.53 -10.39
C MET A 77 -7.42 5.90 -11.55
N MET A 78 -8.51 6.59 -11.23
CA MET A 78 -9.52 7.04 -12.20
C MET A 78 -9.71 8.56 -12.21
N SER A 79 -9.10 9.29 -11.27
CA SER A 79 -9.19 10.74 -11.16
C SER A 79 -8.18 11.45 -12.06
N THR A 80 -8.66 12.34 -12.92
CA THR A 80 -7.81 13.29 -13.67
C THR A 80 -7.02 14.16 -12.70
N GLY A 81 -5.70 14.29 -12.92
CA GLY A 81 -4.82 15.11 -12.08
C GLY A 81 -4.44 14.50 -10.73
N GLY A 82 -4.89 13.29 -10.40
CA GLY A 82 -4.35 12.54 -9.25
C GLY A 82 -2.89 12.16 -9.49
N SER A 83 -2.09 12.06 -8.42
CA SER A 83 -0.65 11.73 -8.50
C SER A 83 -0.21 10.78 -7.38
N VAL A 84 0.72 9.88 -7.69
CA VAL A 84 1.05 8.73 -6.84
C VAL A 84 2.41 8.12 -7.31
N GLY A 85 3.45 8.01 -6.46
CA GLY A 85 4.76 7.38 -6.82
C GLY A 85 5.47 6.57 -5.70
N ALA A 86 5.81 5.30 -5.95
CA ALA A 86 5.85 4.28 -4.87
C ALA A 86 7.20 4.09 -4.10
N ASN A 87 7.13 4.06 -2.76
CA ASN A 87 8.20 3.61 -1.86
C ASN A 87 8.12 2.09 -1.60
N PHE A 88 8.94 1.31 -2.31
CA PHE A 88 9.12 -0.13 -2.12
C PHE A 88 10.14 -0.51 -1.03
N GLY A 89 10.56 0.44 -0.19
CA GLY A 89 11.61 0.27 0.84
C GLY A 89 12.84 1.17 0.66
N TYR A 90 12.81 2.09 -0.32
CA TYR A 90 13.84 3.12 -0.50
C TYR A 90 13.85 4.13 0.66
N ARG A 91 12.69 4.39 1.27
CA ARG A 91 12.52 5.24 2.46
C ARG A 91 11.93 4.42 3.60
N LYS A 92 12.18 4.84 4.86
CA LYS A 92 11.54 4.22 6.04
C LYS A 92 10.01 4.22 5.90
N PHE A 93 9.37 3.11 6.24
CA PHE A 93 7.91 3.00 6.22
C PHE A 93 7.29 3.76 7.41
N LYS A 94 6.11 4.36 7.20
CA LYS A 94 5.36 5.07 8.25
C LYS A 94 4.68 4.12 9.25
N TYR A 95 4.41 2.88 8.82
CA TYR A 95 4.01 1.80 9.73
C TYR A 95 5.22 0.97 10.12
N THR A 96 5.46 0.84 11.42
CA THR A 96 6.44 -0.11 11.97
C THR A 96 5.72 -1.41 12.29
N VAL A 97 6.13 -2.50 11.65
CA VAL A 97 5.70 -3.84 12.05
C VAL A 97 6.37 -4.17 13.38
N GLU A 98 5.59 -4.38 14.43
CA GLU A 98 6.10 -4.95 15.68
C GLU A 98 6.64 -6.36 15.40
N ARG A 99 7.96 -6.48 15.36
CA ARG A 99 8.61 -7.78 15.40
C ARG A 99 8.53 -8.30 16.83
N SER A 100 7.64 -9.27 17.07
CA SER A 100 7.80 -10.17 18.22
C SER A 100 9.22 -10.71 18.19
N ILE A 101 9.97 -10.61 19.29
CA ILE A 101 11.36 -11.07 19.34
C ILE A 101 11.39 -12.61 19.36
N ALA A 102 11.28 -13.18 18.16
CA ALA A 102 11.64 -14.54 17.82
C ALA A 102 12.55 -14.44 16.60
N THR A 103 13.83 -14.72 16.79
CA THR A 103 14.88 -14.57 15.78
C THR A 103 14.60 -15.43 14.55
N LEU A 104 13.99 -14.84 13.51
CA LEU A 104 13.93 -15.42 12.18
C LEU A 104 15.05 -14.81 11.33
N SER A 105 16.15 -15.57 11.27
CA SER A 105 17.23 -15.38 10.31
C SER A 105 16.70 -15.54 8.89
N GLY A 106 16.90 -14.51 8.06
CA GLY A 106 16.64 -14.56 6.61
C GLY A 106 15.17 -14.39 6.18
N LYS A 107 14.96 -13.53 5.17
CA LYS A 107 13.70 -13.32 4.41
C LYS A 107 12.44 -12.95 5.22
N LEU A 108 12.28 -11.65 5.45
CA LEU A 108 10.96 -11.01 5.54
C LEU A 108 10.95 -9.71 4.71
N THR A 109 10.70 -9.85 3.40
CA THR A 109 10.42 -8.74 2.48
C THR A 109 8.94 -8.39 2.53
N GLY A 110 8.58 -7.47 3.43
CA GLY A 110 7.25 -6.83 3.40
C GLY A 110 7.23 -5.75 2.33
N ILE A 111 6.47 -5.95 1.26
CA ILE A 111 6.19 -4.89 0.27
C ILE A 111 5.09 -4.01 0.85
N THR A 112 5.36 -2.71 0.97
CA THR A 112 4.38 -1.64 1.19
C THR A 112 4.57 -0.64 0.04
N LEU A 113 3.53 0.09 -0.38
CA LEU A 113 3.52 0.94 -1.59
C LEU A 113 3.07 2.37 -1.23
N LEU A 114 3.92 3.40 -1.39
CA LEU A 114 3.62 4.76 -0.86
C LEU A 114 4.15 5.98 -1.63
N ILE A 115 3.43 7.10 -1.54
CA ILE A 115 2.70 7.82 -2.62
C ILE A 115 3.24 9.01 -3.47
N ASP A 116 4.53 9.32 -3.70
CA ASP A 116 5.02 10.65 -4.19
C ASP A 116 5.93 10.73 -5.49
N HIS A 117 5.94 11.89 -6.19
CA HIS A 117 6.87 12.28 -7.30
C HIS A 117 7.29 13.76 -7.18
N PHE A 118 8.58 14.06 -7.36
CA PHE A 118 9.07 15.38 -7.80
C PHE A 118 10.12 15.22 -8.90
N GLY A 119 10.01 16.01 -9.96
CA GLY A 119 10.82 15.96 -11.18
C GLY A 119 12.14 16.72 -11.09
N THR A 120 12.95 16.42 -10.08
CA THR A 120 14.39 16.75 -10.08
C THR A 120 15.14 15.49 -9.69
N HIS A 121 16.02 14.99 -10.55
CA HIS A 121 16.97 13.96 -10.14
C HIS A 121 17.82 14.57 -9.03
N LEU A 122 17.94 13.87 -7.90
CA LEU A 122 18.85 14.21 -6.83
C LEU A 122 19.92 13.11 -6.76
N ASP A 123 21.18 13.50 -6.63
CA ASP A 123 22.26 12.55 -6.37
C ASP A 123 22.25 12.05 -4.92
N LEU A 124 23.22 11.19 -4.57
CA LEU A 124 23.39 10.66 -3.21
C LEU A 124 23.78 11.75 -2.17
N GLN A 125 23.89 13.02 -2.57
CA GLN A 125 24.16 14.20 -1.73
C GLN A 125 23.04 15.25 -1.82
N GLU A 126 21.86 14.88 -2.33
CA GLU A 126 20.68 15.75 -2.46
C GLU A 126 20.88 16.96 -3.41
N LYS A 127 21.79 16.87 -4.40
CA LYS A 127 21.99 17.93 -5.41
C LYS A 127 21.20 17.67 -6.68
N VAL A 128 20.57 18.72 -7.21
CA VAL A 128 19.79 18.71 -8.46
C VAL A 128 20.69 18.39 -9.66
N ILE A 129 20.32 17.34 -10.39
CA ILE A 129 20.92 16.94 -11.67
C ILE A 129 19.93 17.28 -12.79
N ASN A 130 20.37 18.09 -13.75
CA ASN A 130 19.67 18.27 -15.03
C ASN A 130 20.20 17.23 -16.04
N LEU A 131 19.28 16.64 -16.82
CA LEU A 131 19.57 15.80 -17.98
C LEU A 131 19.53 16.63 -19.26
#